data_AF-A0A3D1S5Y2-F1
#
_entry.id   AF-A0A3D1S5Y2-F1
#
_cell.length_a   1.000
_cell.length_b   1.000
_cell.length_c   1.000
_cell.angle_alpha   90.00
_cell.angle_beta   90.00
_cell.angle_gamma   90.00
#
_symmetry.space_group_name_H-M   'P 1'
#
loop_
_entity.id
_entity.type
_entity.pdbx_description
1 polymer ?
#
loop_
_entity_poly.entity_id
_entity_poly.type
_entity_poly.pdbx_seq_one_letter_code
_entity_poly.pdbx_strand_id
1 'polypeptide(L)'
;MNKDRIISVALILIIIFKVVDLYIDFSNGVQTQHILQEVLLIAISLALFIYLMLDMAKRSINTSRLIAQLNQSKSYTEALNKKVLDTKQKFFDAIHAQFNDWKLTPSEKEVALLLVKGLSTSEIAAVSKKSEKTIGNQASAVYKKAHVSGRHELAALFFETLI
;
A
#
# COMPACT_ATOMS: atom_id res chain seq x y z
N MET A 1 1.88 16.39 -17.23
CA MET A 1 0.71 16.17 -18.12
C MET A 1 0.26 17.44 -18.86
N ASN A 2 1.06 18.53 -18.89
CA ASN A 2 0.66 19.81 -19.48
C ASN A 2 1.43 20.17 -20.76
N LYS A 3 2.64 19.63 -20.97
CA LYS A 3 3.49 19.94 -22.15
C LYS A 3 2.83 19.54 -23.47
N ASP A 4 2.25 18.34 -23.56
CA ASP A 4 1.67 17.83 -24.81
C ASP A 4 0.39 18.60 -25.22
N ARG A 5 -0.41 19.02 -24.22
CA ARG A 5 -1.55 19.93 -24.44
C ARG A 5 -1.11 21.31 -24.88
N ILE A 6 -0.06 21.86 -24.29
CA ILE A 6 0.49 23.18 -24.66
C ILE A 6 1.00 23.15 -26.10
N ILE A 7 1.69 22.08 -26.52
CA ILE A 7 2.18 21.95 -27.90
C ILE A 7 1.02 21.80 -28.90
N SER A 8 -0.02 21.05 -28.55
CA SER A 8 -1.22 20.90 -29.39
C SER A 8 -1.98 22.22 -29.58
N VAL A 9 -2.12 23.00 -28.49
CA VAL A 9 -2.74 24.34 -28.55
C VAL A 9 -1.87 25.31 -29.36
N ALA A 10 -0.55 25.26 -29.18
CA ALA A 10 0.38 26.09 -29.96
C ALA A 10 0.31 25.79 -31.48
N LEU A 11 0.17 24.51 -31.86
CA LEU A 11 -0.01 24.10 -33.26
C LEU A 11 -1.32 24.62 -33.87
N ILE A 12 -2.42 24.55 -33.13
CA ILE A 12 -3.70 25.12 -33.57
C ILE A 12 -3.57 26.64 -33.78
N LEU A 13 -2.88 27.33 -32.87
CA LEU A 13 -2.64 28.77 -32.95
C LEU A 13 -1.79 29.13 -34.19
N ILE A 14 -0.78 28.33 -34.52
CA ILE A 14 0.04 28.48 -35.73
C ILE A 14 -0.80 28.28 -37.00
N ILE A 15 -1.69 27.28 -37.01
CA ILE A 15 -2.59 27.03 -38.15
C ILE A 15 -3.56 28.20 -38.36
N ILE A 16 -4.07 28.83 -37.30
CA ILE A 16 -4.94 30.00 -37.40
C ILE A 16 -4.18 31.19 -37.98
N PHE A 17 -2.97 31.47 -37.48
CA PHE A 17 -2.11 32.54 -38.01
C PHE A 17 -1.84 32.36 -39.51
N LYS A 18 -1.58 31.12 -39.93
CA LYS A 18 -1.38 30.73 -41.33
C LYS A 18 -2.56 31.04 -42.24
N VAL A 19 -3.77 30.77 -41.76
CA VAL A 19 -4.99 30.99 -42.55
C VAL A 19 -5.29 32.48 -42.70
N VAL A 20 -5.00 33.28 -41.66
CA VAL A 20 -5.17 34.73 -41.70
C VAL A 20 -4.18 35.38 -42.67
N ASP A 21 -2.91 34.97 -42.63
CA ASP A 21 -1.87 35.49 -43.52
C ASP A 21 -2.20 35.17 -44.99
N LEU A 22 -2.57 33.92 -45.30
CA LEU A 22 -3.00 33.48 -46.63
C LEU A 22 -4.21 34.28 -47.16
N TYR A 23 -5.17 34.60 -46.30
CA TYR A 23 -6.35 35.39 -46.68
C TYR A 23 -5.98 36.84 -47.00
N ILE A 24 -5.07 37.43 -46.22
CA ILE A 24 -4.57 38.79 -46.43
C ILE A 24 -3.75 38.86 -47.73
N ASP A 25 -2.89 37.87 -48.00
CA ASP A 25 -2.07 37.81 -49.21
C ASP A 25 -2.90 37.57 -50.49
N PHE A 26 -3.95 36.73 -50.40
CA PHE A 26 -4.91 36.54 -51.49
C PHE A 26 -5.68 37.82 -51.82
N SER A 27 -6.03 38.62 -50.80
CA SER A 27 -6.71 39.91 -50.99
C SER A 27 -5.79 40.99 -51.56
N ASN A 28 -4.47 40.89 -51.37
CA ASN A 28 -3.50 41.91 -51.75
C ASN A 28 -2.77 41.63 -53.08
N GLY A 29 -2.99 40.47 -53.71
CA GLY A 29 -2.49 40.16 -55.06
C GLY A 29 -0.96 40.03 -55.17
N VAL A 30 -0.30 39.51 -54.13
CA VAL A 30 1.17 39.46 -54.02
C VAL A 30 1.80 38.16 -54.55
N GLN A 31 3.10 38.21 -54.85
CA GLN A 31 3.98 37.22 -55.50
C GLN A 31 3.81 35.75 -55.04
N THR A 32 3.89 34.85 -56.03
CA THR A 32 3.78 33.38 -55.93
C THR A 32 4.78 32.69 -54.98
N GLN A 33 5.84 33.38 -54.54
CA GLN A 33 6.81 32.82 -53.58
C GLN A 33 6.28 32.71 -52.14
N HIS A 34 5.32 33.55 -51.74
CA HIS A 34 4.75 33.52 -50.38
C HIS A 34 3.84 32.30 -50.15
N ILE A 35 3.04 31.93 -51.16
CA ILE A 35 2.10 30.80 -51.12
C ILE A 35 2.83 29.47 -50.86
N LEU A 36 4.03 29.30 -51.43
CA LEU A 36 4.82 28.08 -51.30
C LEU A 36 5.38 27.91 -49.87
N GLN A 37 5.83 29.01 -49.24
CA GLN A 37 6.27 29.02 -47.84
C GLN A 37 5.11 28.80 -46.87
N GLU A 38 3.91 29.26 -47.24
CA GLU A 38 2.72 29.06 -46.42
C GLU A 38 2.29 27.60 -46.34
N VAL A 39 2.15 26.96 -47.51
CA VAL A 39 1.77 25.54 -47.64
C VAL A 39 2.77 24.63 -46.92
N LEU A 40 4.06 24.92 -47.02
CA LEU A 40 5.12 24.08 -46.44
C LEU A 40 5.03 24.04 -44.90
N LEU A 41 4.70 25.16 -44.28
CA LEU A 41 4.66 25.28 -42.81
C LEU A 41 3.28 24.87 -42.25
N ILE A 42 2.20 24.90 -43.05
CA ILE A 42 0.95 24.17 -42.74
C ILE A 42 1.22 22.66 -42.71
N ALA A 43 1.94 22.13 -43.73
CA ALA A 43 2.24 20.70 -43.81
C ALA A 43 3.09 20.22 -42.61
N ILE A 44 4.10 21.00 -42.20
CA ILE A 44 4.92 20.71 -41.01
C ILE A 44 4.07 20.70 -39.74
N SER A 45 3.17 21.66 -39.57
CA SER A 45 2.29 21.75 -38.40
C SER A 45 1.31 20.58 -38.33
N LEU A 46 0.74 20.17 -39.47
CA LEU A 46 -0.16 19.03 -39.56
C LEU A 46 0.57 17.71 -39.21
N ALA A 47 1.79 17.53 -39.73
CA ALA A 47 2.62 16.37 -39.43
C ALA A 47 2.98 16.27 -37.94
N LEU A 48 3.35 17.40 -37.31
CA LEU A 48 3.61 17.47 -35.87
C LEU A 48 2.35 17.15 -35.04
N PHE A 49 1.19 17.65 -35.45
CA PHE A 49 -0.07 17.38 -34.77
C PHE A 49 -0.43 15.88 -34.81
N ILE A 50 -0.34 15.25 -35.99
CA ILE A 50 -0.61 13.81 -36.15
C ILE A 50 0.37 12.97 -35.32
N TYR A 51 1.67 13.32 -35.34
CA TYR A 51 2.68 12.62 -34.55
C TYR A 51 2.37 12.65 -33.05
N LEU A 52 2.01 13.82 -32.51
CA LEU A 52 1.66 13.96 -31.09
C LEU A 52 0.35 13.25 -30.72
N MET A 53 -0.64 13.28 -31.61
CA MET A 53 -1.91 12.58 -31.38
C MET A 53 -1.69 11.06 -31.24
N LEU A 54 -0.83 10.50 -32.09
CA LEU A 54 -0.47 9.07 -32.04
C LEU A 54 0.36 8.73 -30.80
N ASP A 55 1.29 9.59 -30.38
CA ASP A 55 2.08 9.41 -29.16
C ASP A 55 1.18 9.45 -27.91
N MET A 56 0.22 10.39 -27.85
CA MET A 56 -0.71 10.51 -26.74
C MET A 56 -1.66 9.30 -26.64
N ALA A 57 -2.12 8.77 -27.77
CA ALA A 57 -2.93 7.55 -27.82
C ALA A 57 -2.16 6.33 -27.27
N LYS A 58 -0.86 6.21 -27.60
CA LYS A 58 -0.01 5.13 -27.07
C LYS A 58 0.28 5.29 -25.57
N ARG A 59 0.47 6.52 -25.08
CA ARG A 59 0.75 6.80 -23.66
C ARG A 59 -0.44 6.50 -22.73
N SER A 60 -1.67 6.69 -23.20
CA SER A 60 -2.89 6.41 -22.42
C SER A 60 -3.03 4.94 -22.00
N ILE A 61 -2.53 4.01 -22.82
CA ILE A 61 -2.60 2.57 -22.56
C ILE A 61 -1.65 2.15 -21.42
N ASN A 62 -0.47 2.79 -21.33
CA ASN A 62 0.54 2.45 -20.34
C ASN A 62 0.16 2.89 -18.92
N THR A 63 -0.48 4.06 -18.78
CA THR A 63 -0.94 4.56 -17.47
C THR A 63 -2.05 3.67 -16.90
N SER A 64 -2.94 3.15 -17.75
CA SER A 64 -4.03 2.27 -17.33
C SER A 64 -3.53 0.92 -16.80
N ARG A 65 -2.44 0.38 -17.36
CA ARG A 65 -1.77 -0.82 -16.80
C ARG A 65 -1.14 -0.57 -15.44
N LEU A 66 -0.50 0.58 -15.24
CA LEU A 66 0.09 0.93 -13.94
C LEU A 66 -0.97 1.06 -12.83
N ILE A 67 -2.12 1.68 -13.14
CA ILE A 67 -3.25 1.81 -12.19
C ILE A 67 -3.85 0.43 -11.88
N ALA A 68 -3.99 -0.45 -12.88
CA ALA A 68 -4.45 -1.82 -12.68
C ALA A 68 -3.51 -2.63 -11.78
N GLN A 69 -2.19 -2.53 -11.97
CA GLN A 69 -1.18 -3.17 -11.13
C GLN A 69 -1.21 -2.65 -9.68
N LEU A 70 -1.42 -1.35 -9.49
CA LEU A 70 -1.47 -0.73 -8.17
C LEU A 70 -2.73 -1.16 -7.39
N ASN A 71 -3.87 -1.26 -8.07
CA ASN A 71 -5.11 -1.76 -7.45
C ASN A 71 -5.00 -3.24 -7.06
N GLN A 72 -4.36 -4.06 -7.89
CA GLN A 72 -4.12 -5.47 -7.57
C GLN A 72 -3.23 -5.65 -6.33
N SER A 73 -2.19 -4.81 -6.17
CA SER A 73 -1.31 -4.82 -5.01
C SER A 73 -2.04 -4.44 -3.71
N LYS A 74 -2.92 -3.42 -3.76
CA LYS A 74 -3.73 -3.01 -2.60
C LYS A 74 -4.65 -4.12 -2.11
N SER A 75 -5.40 -4.77 -3.01
CA SER A 75 -6.32 -5.84 -2.63
C SER A 75 -5.60 -7.05 -2.01
N TYR A 76 -4.38 -7.36 -2.46
CA TYR A 76 -3.56 -8.41 -1.85
C TYR A 76 -3.15 -8.07 -0.41
N THR A 77 -2.72 -6.81 -0.17
CA THR A 77 -2.34 -6.37 1.18
C THR A 77 -3.52 -6.34 2.16
N GLU A 78 -4.71 -5.96 1.71
CA GLU A 78 -5.92 -5.97 2.54
C GLU A 78 -6.37 -7.39 2.89
N ALA A 79 -6.34 -8.31 1.91
CA ALA A 79 -6.68 -9.71 2.14
C ALA A 79 -5.69 -10.39 3.10
N LEU A 80 -4.39 -10.10 2.98
CA LEU A 80 -3.37 -10.60 3.90
C LEU A 80 -3.57 -10.04 5.32
N ASN A 81 -3.80 -8.74 5.45
CA ASN A 81 -4.05 -8.13 6.76
C ASN A 81 -5.29 -8.72 7.44
N LYS A 82 -6.37 -8.96 6.68
CA LYS A 82 -7.58 -9.60 7.21
C LYS A 82 -7.32 -11.04 7.68
N LYS A 83 -6.56 -11.82 6.90
CA LYS A 83 -6.20 -13.19 7.26
C LYS A 83 -5.28 -13.26 8.49
N VAL A 84 -4.32 -12.34 8.60
CA VAL A 84 -3.45 -12.21 9.78
C VAL A 84 -4.24 -11.81 11.02
N LEU A 85 -5.18 -10.88 10.89
CA LEU A 85 -6.02 -10.44 12.01
C LEU A 85 -6.93 -11.57 12.52
N ASP A 86 -7.60 -12.27 11.59
CA ASP A 86 -8.45 -13.43 11.93
C ASP A 86 -7.66 -14.56 12.60
N THR A 87 -6.45 -14.84 12.10
CA THR A 87 -5.56 -15.86 12.69
C THR A 87 -5.10 -15.45 14.09
N LYS A 88 -4.73 -14.17 14.29
CA LYS A 88 -4.35 -13.66 15.61
C LYS A 88 -5.50 -13.73 16.60
N GLN A 89 -6.72 -13.38 16.17
CA GLN A 89 -7.88 -13.41 17.05
C GLN A 89 -8.19 -14.83 17.51
N LYS A 90 -8.25 -15.79 16.58
CA LYS A 90 -8.44 -17.21 16.90
C LYS A 90 -7.38 -17.75 17.86
N PHE A 91 -6.13 -17.32 17.70
CA PHE A 91 -5.04 -17.68 18.60
C PHE A 91 -5.23 -17.13 20.02
N PHE A 92 -5.57 -15.84 20.16
CA PHE A 92 -5.86 -15.27 21.47
C PHE A 92 -7.08 -15.89 22.14
N ASP A 93 -8.12 -16.22 21.36
CA ASP A 93 -9.31 -16.91 21.87
C ASP A 93 -8.96 -18.30 22.42
N ALA A 94 -8.10 -19.06 21.72
CA ALA A 94 -7.62 -20.36 22.17
C ALA A 94 -6.79 -20.27 23.47
N ILE A 95 -5.90 -19.27 23.58
CA ILE A 95 -5.15 -19.01 24.83
C ILE A 95 -6.11 -18.72 25.98
N HIS A 96 -7.10 -17.86 25.75
CA HIS A 96 -8.07 -17.49 26.78
C HIS A 96 -8.95 -18.66 27.22
N ALA A 97 -9.33 -19.55 26.30
CA ALA A 97 -10.02 -20.80 26.63
C ALA A 97 -9.17 -21.68 27.54
N GLN A 98 -7.89 -21.90 27.19
CA GLN A 98 -6.97 -22.71 28.00
C GLN A 98 -6.77 -22.12 29.41
N PHE A 99 -6.66 -20.79 29.52
CA PHE A 99 -6.57 -20.10 30.81
C PHE A 99 -7.84 -20.24 31.67
N ASN A 100 -9.00 -20.36 31.03
CA ASN A 100 -10.26 -20.63 31.72
C ASN A 100 -10.30 -22.09 32.21
N ASP A 101 -9.84 -23.04 31.39
CA ASP A 101 -9.79 -24.46 31.75
C ASP A 101 -8.87 -24.72 32.95
N TRP A 102 -7.73 -24.02 33.00
CA TRP A 102 -6.83 -24.04 34.16
C TRP A 102 -7.34 -23.26 35.38
N LYS A 103 -8.52 -22.61 35.26
CA LYS A 103 -9.15 -21.81 36.32
C LYS A 103 -8.19 -20.77 36.90
N LEU A 104 -7.50 -20.04 36.02
CA LEU A 104 -6.63 -18.94 36.41
C LEU A 104 -7.46 -17.75 36.93
N THR A 105 -6.97 -17.11 37.98
CA THR A 105 -7.50 -15.82 38.47
C THR A 105 -7.13 -14.69 37.51
N PRO A 106 -7.82 -13.53 37.55
CA PRO A 106 -7.50 -12.41 36.66
C PRO A 106 -6.03 -11.99 36.70
N SER A 107 -5.44 -11.93 37.90
CA SER A 107 -4.01 -11.60 38.06
C SER A 107 -3.07 -12.69 37.55
N GLU A 108 -3.44 -13.97 37.65
CA GLU A 108 -2.65 -15.07 37.08
C GLU A 108 -2.74 -15.08 35.54
N LYS A 109 -3.89 -14.72 34.95
CA LYS A 109 -4.04 -14.61 33.49
C LYS A 109 -3.13 -13.54 32.88
N GLU A 110 -3.00 -12.40 33.56
CA GLU A 110 -2.08 -11.34 33.15
C GLU A 110 -0.62 -11.84 33.13
N VAL A 111 -0.19 -12.52 34.19
CA VAL A 111 1.17 -13.08 34.29
C VAL A 111 1.37 -14.19 33.27
N ALA A 112 0.41 -15.11 33.12
CA ALA A 112 0.46 -16.20 32.16
C ALA A 112 0.59 -15.68 30.73
N LEU A 113 -0.16 -14.64 30.35
CA LEU A 113 -0.06 -14.02 29.03
C LEU A 113 1.33 -13.46 28.75
N LEU A 114 1.97 -12.84 29.75
CA LEU A 114 3.33 -12.31 29.60
C LEU A 114 4.40 -13.42 29.57
N LEU A 115 4.18 -14.53 30.29
CA LEU A 115 5.02 -15.72 30.20
C LEU A 115 4.96 -16.36 28.81
N VAL A 116 3.77 -16.45 28.20
CA VAL A 116 3.58 -16.93 26.81
C VAL A 116 4.26 -16.02 25.80
N LYS A 117 4.27 -14.71 26.04
CA LYS A 117 5.05 -13.74 25.24
C LYS A 117 6.56 -13.89 25.40
N GLY A 118 7.03 -14.76 26.30
CA GLY A 118 8.44 -15.03 26.51
C GLY A 118 9.15 -14.04 27.42
N LEU A 119 8.43 -13.26 28.24
CA LEU A 119 9.06 -12.42 29.25
C LEU A 119 9.55 -13.27 30.44
N SER A 120 10.67 -12.87 31.04
CA SER A 120 11.16 -13.39 32.30
C SER A 120 10.39 -12.82 33.50
N THR A 121 10.49 -13.46 34.66
CA THR A 121 9.80 -13.02 35.87
C THR A 121 10.22 -11.61 36.33
N SER A 122 11.47 -11.21 36.09
CA SER A 122 11.97 -9.87 36.38
C SER A 122 11.42 -8.83 35.41
N GLU A 123 11.34 -9.14 34.11
CA GLU A 123 10.70 -8.26 33.11
C GLU A 123 9.20 -8.10 33.37
N ILE A 124 8.51 -9.19 33.75
CA ILE A 124 7.10 -9.15 34.13
C ILE A 124 6.92 -8.30 35.39
N ALA A 125 7.78 -8.43 36.40
CA ALA A 125 7.74 -7.62 37.61
C ALA A 125 7.87 -6.12 37.29
N ALA A 126 8.78 -5.76 36.37
CA ALA A 126 8.96 -4.39 35.92
C ALA A 126 7.71 -3.85 35.19
N VAL A 127 7.13 -4.63 34.27
CA VAL A 127 5.94 -4.22 33.50
C VAL A 127 4.69 -4.15 34.37
N SER A 128 4.50 -5.11 35.26
CA SER A 128 3.35 -5.19 36.16
C SER A 128 3.45 -4.32 37.41
N LYS A 129 4.59 -3.61 37.61
CA LYS A 129 4.89 -2.80 38.82
C LYS A 129 4.68 -3.59 40.13
N LYS A 130 5.05 -4.87 40.12
CA LYS A 130 4.93 -5.80 41.28
C LYS A 130 6.32 -6.34 41.63
N SER A 131 6.50 -6.85 42.85
CA SER A 131 7.78 -7.45 43.23
C SER A 131 8.01 -8.77 42.49
N GLU A 132 9.27 -9.08 42.18
CA GLU A 132 9.65 -10.35 41.56
C GLU A 132 9.16 -11.56 42.36
N LYS A 133 9.17 -11.47 43.70
CA LYS A 133 8.62 -12.50 44.59
C LYS A 133 7.13 -12.74 44.34
N THR A 134 6.36 -11.68 44.10
CA THR A 134 4.92 -11.78 43.81
C THR A 134 4.68 -12.44 42.45
N ILE A 135 5.42 -12.01 41.43
CA ILE A 135 5.34 -12.59 40.08
C ILE A 135 5.82 -14.04 40.07
N GLY A 136 6.88 -14.39 40.80
CA GLY A 136 7.37 -15.75 40.94
C GLY A 136 6.36 -16.69 41.59
N ASN A 137 5.65 -16.22 42.63
CA ASN A 137 4.56 -16.97 43.24
C ASN A 137 3.38 -17.18 42.26
N GLN A 138 3.01 -16.13 41.52
CA GLN A 138 1.94 -16.21 40.51
C GLN A 138 2.31 -17.14 39.35
N ALA A 139 3.55 -17.07 38.86
CA ALA A 139 4.06 -17.96 37.82
C ALA A 139 4.08 -19.42 38.28
N SER A 140 4.50 -19.68 39.52
CA SER A 140 4.47 -21.03 40.11
C SER A 140 3.05 -21.58 40.23
N ALA A 141 2.08 -20.75 40.59
CA ALA A 141 0.68 -21.12 40.61
C ALA A 141 0.15 -21.44 39.20
N VAL A 142 0.55 -20.65 38.19
CA VAL A 142 0.23 -20.92 36.78
C VAL A 142 0.81 -22.25 36.33
N TYR A 143 2.10 -22.53 36.59
CA TYR A 143 2.72 -23.81 36.21
C TYR A 143 2.00 -25.01 36.84
N LYS A 144 1.67 -24.92 38.14
CA LYS A 144 0.93 -25.96 38.85
C LYS A 144 -0.46 -26.21 38.26
N LYS A 145 -1.19 -25.15 37.88
CA LYS A 145 -2.53 -25.25 37.28
C LYS A 145 -2.50 -25.72 35.83
N ALA A 146 -1.44 -25.38 35.10
CA ALA A 146 -1.18 -25.85 33.75
C ALA A 146 -0.58 -27.26 33.69
N HIS A 147 -0.29 -27.88 34.85
CA HIS A 147 0.33 -29.21 34.95
C HIS A 147 1.72 -29.30 34.30
N VAL A 148 2.49 -28.22 34.37
CA VAL A 148 3.85 -28.14 33.84
C VAL A 148 4.86 -27.81 34.94
N SER A 149 6.11 -28.22 34.73
CA SER A 149 7.21 -28.11 35.70
C SER A 149 7.89 -26.75 35.66
N GLY A 150 7.68 -25.94 34.61
CA GLY A 150 8.26 -24.61 34.52
C GLY A 150 8.06 -23.92 33.17
N ARG A 151 8.78 -22.81 32.97
CA ARG A 151 8.64 -21.91 31.81
C ARG A 151 8.84 -22.60 30.45
N HIS A 152 9.82 -23.48 30.34
CA HIS A 152 10.14 -24.15 29.07
C HIS A 152 9.04 -25.13 28.66
N GLU A 153 8.49 -25.86 29.62
CA GLU A 153 7.41 -26.82 29.40
C GLU A 153 6.08 -26.09 29.14
N LEU A 154 5.83 -24.97 29.84
CA LEU A 154 4.72 -24.08 29.50
C LEU A 154 4.84 -23.59 28.04
N ALA A 155 6.02 -23.15 27.62
CA ALA A 155 6.23 -22.72 26.23
C ALA A 155 6.02 -23.86 25.23
N ALA A 156 6.52 -25.07 25.53
CA ALA A 156 6.31 -26.25 24.70
C ALA A 156 4.82 -26.58 24.52
N LEU A 157 4.03 -26.49 25.59
CA LEU A 157 2.58 -26.73 25.55
C LEU A 157 1.85 -25.72 24.64
N PHE A 158 2.28 -24.45 24.64
CA PHE A 158 1.75 -23.45 23.69
C PHE A 158 2.21 -23.68 22.25
N PHE A 159 3.42 -24.20 22.03
CA PHE A 159 3.88 -24.57 20.69
C PHE A 159 3.13 -25.78 20.13
N GLU A 160 2.80 -26.78 20.96
CA GLU A 160 1.99 -27.93 20.57
C GLU A 160 0.56 -27.51 20.16
N THR A 161 0.03 -26.47 20.79
CA THR A 161 -1.28 -25.90 20.42
C THR A 161 -1.23 -25.05 19.13
N LEU A 162 -0.04 -24.64 18.69
CA LEU A 162 0.16 -23.76 17.53
C LEU A 162 0.42 -24.52 16.22
N ILE A 163 0.84 -25.79 16.30
CA ILE A 163 1.12 -26.69 15.18
C ILE A 163 -0.11 -27.53 14.86
#